data_AF-A0A9P5MPF6-F1
#
_entry.id   AF-A0A9P5MPF6-F1
#
_cell.length_a   1.000
_cell.length_b   1.000
_cell.length_c   1.000
_cell.angle_alpha   90.00
_cell.angle_beta   90.00
_cell.angle_gamma   90.00
#
_symmetry.space_group_name_H-M   'P 1'
#
loop_
_entity.id
_entity.type
_entity.pdbx_description
1 polymer ?
#
loop_
_entity_poly.entity_id
_entity_poly.type
_entity_poly.pdbx_seq_one_letter_code
_entity_poly.pdbx_strand_id
1 'polypeptide(L)' 'MKITVLSVVATFVGVTSAVPIYGQCGGIGWTGPTTCNGDLACVVNNPWWFQCLPYAEGETTAGPGFTTTMEYNYYKQ' A
#
# COMPACT_ATOMS: atom_id res chain seq x y z
N MET A 1 23.27 -14.02 43.76
CA MET A 1 22.75 -14.50 42.47
C MET A 1 22.78 -13.34 41.48
N LYS A 2 23.62 -13.37 40.44
CA LYS A 2 23.65 -12.36 39.38
C LYS A 2 22.77 -12.85 38.25
N ILE A 3 21.64 -12.19 38.00
CA ILE A 3 20.70 -12.54 36.93
C ILE A 3 21.16 -11.79 35.68
N THR A 4 21.90 -12.47 34.81
CA THR A 4 22.34 -11.91 33.53
C THR A 4 21.17 -11.98 32.55
N VAL A 5 20.56 -10.83 32.25
CA VAL A 5 19.45 -10.71 31.31
C VAL A 5 20.01 -10.74 29.89
N LEU A 6 19.83 -11.86 29.19
CA LEU A 6 20.16 -11.99 27.77
C LEU A 6 19.01 -11.38 26.96
N SER A 7 19.20 -10.15 26.46
CA SER A 7 18.19 -9.48 25.61
C SER A 7 18.10 -10.20 24.26
N VAL A 8 16.99 -10.90 24.01
CA VAL A 8 16.66 -11.43 22.68
C VAL A 8 16.09 -10.27 21.86
N VAL A 9 16.88 -9.75 20.92
CA VAL A 9 16.41 -8.76 19.95
C VAL A 9 15.59 -9.50 18.88
N ALA A 10 14.27 -9.53 19.04
CA ALA A 10 13.35 -10.03 18.01
C ALA A 10 13.19 -8.97 16.92
N THR A 11 13.81 -9.18 15.76
CA THR A 11 13.57 -8.35 14.58
C THR A 11 12.24 -8.76 13.94
N PHE A 12 11.19 -7.99 14.17
CA PHE A 12 9.89 -8.19 13.52
C PHE A 12 10.00 -7.76 12.06
N VAL A 13 10.15 -8.72 11.15
CA VAL A 13 10.05 -8.44 9.71
C VAL A 13 8.56 -8.28 9.41
N GLY A 14 8.10 -7.03 9.29
CA GLY A 14 6.73 -6.73 8.88
C GLY A 14 6.52 -7.16 7.44
N VAL A 15 5.90 -8.30 7.22
CA VAL A 15 5.41 -8.69 5.88
C VAL A 15 4.23 -7.76 5.58
N THR A 16 4.46 -6.75 4.75
CA THR A 16 3.36 -5.95 4.19
C THR A 16 2.69 -6.78 3.10
N SER A 17 1.66 -7.54 3.47
CA SER A 17 0.82 -8.23 2.49
C SER A 17 0.18 -7.18 1.58
N ALA A 18 0.32 -7.38 0.26
CA ALA A 18 -0.31 -6.48 -0.70
C ALA A 18 -1.85 -6.54 -0.55
N VAL A 19 -2.50 -5.38 -0.65
CA VAL A 19 -3.95 -5.23 -0.51
C VAL A 19 -4.64 -5.81 -1.76
N PRO A 20 -5.65 -6.69 -1.61
CA PRO A 20 -6.40 -7.23 -2.74
C PRO A 20 -7.27 -6.16 -3.40
N ILE A 21 -7.81 -6.48 -4.58
CA ILE A 21 -8.80 -5.63 -5.27
C ILE A 21 -9.97 -5.31 -4.33
N TYR A 22 -10.41 -4.07 -4.34
CA TYR A 22 -11.42 -3.45 -3.47
C TYR A 22 -11.05 -3.34 -1.98
N GLY A 23 -9.86 -3.76 -1.57
CA GLY A 23 -9.38 -3.62 -0.19
C GLY A 23 -8.94 -2.19 0.15
N GLN A 24 -8.83 -1.90 1.45
CA GLN A 24 -8.34 -0.62 1.96
C GLN A 24 -6.82 -0.53 1.84
N CYS A 25 -6.34 0.53 1.20
CA CYS A 25 -4.92 0.83 1.01
C CYS A 25 -4.48 2.16 1.63
N GLY A 26 -5.39 2.85 2.32
CA GLY A 26 -5.09 4.14 2.93
C GLY A 26 -6.31 4.81 3.53
N GLY A 27 -6.08 6.01 4.04
CA GLY A 27 -7.07 6.82 4.74
C GLY A 27 -6.59 7.26 6.12
N ILE A 28 -7.24 8.28 6.67
CA ILE A 28 -6.98 8.78 8.01
C ILE A 28 -7.18 7.65 9.03
N GLY A 29 -6.11 7.34 9.78
CA GLY A 29 -6.11 6.29 10.79
C GLY A 29 -5.81 4.88 10.27
N TRP A 30 -5.58 4.70 8.97
CA TRP A 30 -5.17 3.40 8.41
C TRP A 30 -3.73 3.07 8.79
N THR A 31 -3.53 1.96 9.51
CA THR A 31 -2.20 1.44 9.90
C THR A 31 -1.85 0.13 9.16
N GLY A 32 -2.69 -0.27 8.22
CA GLY A 32 -2.51 -1.48 7.44
C GLY A 32 -1.61 -1.27 6.22
N PRO A 33 -1.50 -2.29 5.35
CA PRO A 33 -0.72 -2.18 4.13
C PRO A 33 -1.27 -1.08 3.21
N THR A 34 -0.36 -0.31 2.63
CA THR A 34 -0.70 0.80 1.71
C THR A 34 -0.46 0.46 0.24
N THR A 35 0.10 -0.73 -0.02
CA THR A 35 0.47 -1.20 -1.35
C THR A 35 -0.61 -2.15 -1.86
N CYS A 36 -1.22 -1.82 -3.00
CA CYS A 36 -2.13 -2.73 -3.69
C CYS A 36 -1.36 -3.84 -4.43
N ASN A 37 -2.01 -4.96 -4.66
CA ASN A 37 -1.42 -6.09 -5.39
C ASN A 37 -1.33 -5.81 -6.90
N GLY A 38 -0.21 -6.15 -7.54
CA GLY A 38 -0.06 -6.11 -9.00
C GLY A 38 -0.50 -4.80 -9.66
N ASP A 39 -1.37 -4.91 -10.66
CA ASP A 39 -1.86 -3.84 -11.53
C ASP A 39 -3.03 -3.04 -10.93
N LEU A 40 -3.10 -2.99 -9.60
CA LEU A 40 -4.11 -2.25 -8.85
C LEU A 40 -3.55 -0.91 -8.38
N ALA A 41 -4.35 0.15 -8.47
CA ALA A 41 -4.03 1.46 -7.95
C ALA A 41 -4.81 1.76 -6.66
N CYS A 42 -4.16 2.41 -5.68
CA CYS A 42 -4.82 2.89 -4.48
C CYS A 42 -5.56 4.20 -4.75
N VAL A 43 -6.89 4.15 -4.85
CA VAL A 43 -7.75 5.28 -5.20
C VAL A 43 -8.42 5.84 -3.96
N VAL A 44 -8.32 7.15 -3.75
CA VAL A 44 -9.00 7.83 -2.65
C VAL A 44 -10.53 7.83 -2.90
N ASN A 45 -11.29 7.13 -2.06
CA ASN A 45 -12.76 7.19 -2.10
C ASN A 45 -13.28 8.28 -1.16
N ASN A 46 -12.73 8.35 0.05
CA ASN A 46 -13.02 9.38 1.04
C ASN A 46 -11.82 9.55 1.98
N PRO A 47 -11.79 10.58 2.86
CA PRO A 47 -10.62 10.87 3.70
C PRO A 47 -10.18 9.72 4.60
N TRP A 48 -11.10 8.83 5.00
CA TRP A 48 -10.82 7.70 5.88
C TRP A 48 -10.64 6.37 5.14
N TRP A 49 -10.95 6.30 3.84
CA TRP A 49 -10.95 5.07 3.07
C TRP A 49 -10.42 5.28 1.66
N PHE A 50 -9.26 4.71 1.36
CA PHE A 50 -8.72 4.60 0.02
C PHE A 50 -8.80 3.13 -0.41
N GLN A 51 -9.22 2.87 -1.64
CA GLN A 51 -9.55 1.55 -2.16
C GLN A 51 -8.63 1.14 -3.31
N CYS A 52 -8.14 -0.10 -3.29
CA CYS A 52 -7.44 -0.67 -4.44
C CYS A 52 -8.42 -0.98 -5.58
N LEU A 53 -8.21 -0.38 -6.74
CA LEU A 53 -9.03 -0.59 -7.93
C LEU A 53 -8.16 -1.00 -9.12
N PRO A 54 -8.71 -1.76 -10.09
CA PRO A 54 -7.99 -2.07 -11.32
C PRO A 54 -7.72 -0.76 -12.07
N TYR A 55 -6.45 -0.50 -12.35
CA TYR A 55 -6.08 0.56 -13.28
C TYR A 55 -6.03 -0.06 -14.67
N ALA A 56 -6.74 0.55 -15.64
CA ALA A 56 -6.59 0.15 -17.03
C ALA A 56 -5.20 0.57 -17.48
N GLU A 57 -4.29 -0.40 -17.58
CA GLU A 57 -3.00 -0.26 -18.22
C GLU A 57 -3.21 0.00 -19.72
N GLY A 58 -3.51 1.25 -20.05
CA GLY A 58 -3.16 1.80 -21.35
C GLY A 58 -1.76 2.39 -21.22
N GLU A 59 -0.75 1.63 -21.66
CA GLU A 59 0.67 2.02 -21.77
C GLU A 59 1.57 1.78 -20.54
N THR A 60 1.81 0.51 -20.24
CA THR A 60 2.98 0.04 -19.49
C THR A 60 4.20 -0.05 -20.42
N THR A 61 5.02 1.02 -20.50
CA THR A 61 6.46 0.82 -20.70
C THR A 61 7.06 0.70 -19.31
N ALA A 62 7.25 -0.55 -18.88
CA ALA A 62 7.75 -0.90 -17.56
C ALA A 62 9.16 -0.34 -17.32
N GLY A 63 9.28 0.64 -16.42
CA GLY A 63 10.54 1.10 -15.84
C GLY A 63 10.52 0.93 -14.32
N PRO A 64 11.60 0.46 -13.68
CA PRO A 64 11.65 0.27 -12.24
C PRO A 64 11.85 1.63 -11.57
N GLY A 65 10.74 2.28 -11.23
CA GLY A 65 10.75 3.55 -10.51
C GLY A 65 9.83 4.58 -11.15
N PHE A 66 8.52 4.45 -10.94
CA PHE A 66 7.62 5.57 -11.20
C PHE A 66 7.09 6.12 -9.88
N THR A 67 7.79 7.14 -9.41
CA THR A 67 7.34 8.07 -8.39
C THR A 67 6.30 9.01 -9.00
N THR A 68 5.09 8.97 -8.43
CA THR A 68 4.04 10.01 -8.41
C THR A 68 3.92 10.94 -9.63
N THR A 69 2.79 10.85 -10.32
CA THR A 69 1.81 11.94 -10.62
C THR A 69 1.07 11.57 -11.90
N MET A 70 0.27 10.51 -11.84
CA MET A 70 -0.87 10.31 -12.73
C MET A 70 -2.07 10.28 -11.79
N GLU A 71 -2.31 11.42 -11.18
CA GLU A 71 -3.36 12.31 -11.64
C GLU A 71 -4.69 11.56 -11.63
N TYR A 72 -5.39 11.77 -10.52
CA TYR A 72 -6.82 11.99 -10.29
C TYR A 72 -7.78 12.20 -11.50
N ASN A 73 -7.38 11.99 -12.75
CA ASN A 73 -8.18 12.22 -13.95
C ASN A 73 -9.03 11.03 -14.37
N TYR A 74 -8.86 9.83 -13.80
CA TYR A 74 -9.74 8.70 -14.16
C TYR A 74 -11.04 8.63 -13.33
N TYR A 75 -11.21 9.46 -12.30
CA TYR A 75 -12.48 9.56 -11.54
C TYR A 75 -13.30 10.82 -11.88
N LYS A 76 -12.94 11.49 -12.99
CA LYS A 76 -13.57 12.69 -13.54
C LYS A 76 -14.19 12.44 -14.93
N GLN A 77 -14.60 11.20 -15.20
CA GLN A 77 -15.55 10.89 -16.27
C GLN A 77 -16.88 10.45 -15.66
#